data_AF-A0A929X5U3-F1
#
_entry.id   AF-A0A929X5U3-F1
#
_cell.length_a   1.000
_cell.length_b   1.000
_cell.length_c   1.000
_cell.angle_alpha   90.00
_cell.angle_beta   90.00
_cell.angle_gamma   90.00
#
_symmetry.space_group_name_H-M   'P 1'
#
loop_
_entity.id
_entity.type
_entity.pdbx_description
1 polymer ?
#
loop_
_entity_poly.entity_id
_entity_poly.type
_entity_poly.pdbx_seq_one_letter_code
_entity_poly.pdbx_strand_id
1 'polypeptide(L)'
;MSFIVAVDGYTGVGKGTLANLLAKKYKLMNIDTGAIYRCLTLDFIEKSIKDDDIELIKKELDEVDIKFENGKSFLNGRDVSKEIREAPVNNRVSQVSHIPIVREAMIKLQRRMAEGRDVILDGRDIGTKVFPNADVKIFMNASLDARVNRRFKQNQEKGIESTWEEVKENIASRDLNDTTSDVSPLVQAEDAYYLDTTNMNINKMVKAASKVIDKKKKEIKIFEKAYNDKELKFYTKFLKLIYDPILKTLYWLVYRPKFINVKQFNELEGPVILCGNHVHAMDAIGLELFSKRKIRFITKRDLWLKNGILRSFGYVYRNIPVHREGNDVNSIKICLKALKNKETLGIFPEGTRHGMDKHEKPKNGAIFLANKTNAKIVPVGIIGDFKPFKKIKYNIGQPMDLEQYDKKDSEWLTQATEDLMKQIVSLTKEEK
;
A
#
# COMPACT_ATOMS: atom_id res chain seq x y z
N MET A 1 6.74 10.38 4.77
CA MET A 1 6.01 9.13 4.47
C MET A 1 5.40 8.70 5.78
N SER A 2 4.09 8.42 5.80
CA SER A 2 3.38 7.94 6.98
C SER A 2 3.35 6.40 6.96
N PHE A 3 3.82 5.76 8.02
CA PHE A 3 3.71 4.32 8.24
C PHE A 3 2.39 4.00 8.95
N ILE A 4 1.52 3.22 8.31
CA ILE A 4 0.16 2.95 8.80
C ILE A 4 0.00 1.49 9.21
N VAL A 5 -0.44 1.25 10.45
CA VAL A 5 -0.81 -0.06 10.96
C VAL A 5 -2.32 -0.11 11.23
N ALA A 6 -3.01 -1.02 10.56
CA ALA A 6 -4.43 -1.30 10.77
C ALA A 6 -4.61 -2.55 11.65
N VAL A 7 -5.45 -2.46 12.68
CA VAL A 7 -5.80 -3.56 13.59
C VAL A 7 -7.31 -3.75 13.63
N ASP A 8 -7.80 -4.71 12.87
CA ASP A 8 -9.22 -5.08 12.82
C ASP A 8 -9.49 -6.35 13.62
N GLY A 9 -10.75 -6.65 13.88
CA GLY A 9 -11.15 -7.90 14.52
C GLY A 9 -12.37 -7.80 15.44
N TYR A 10 -12.75 -8.93 16.02
CA TYR A 10 -13.97 -9.08 16.83
C TYR A 10 -13.96 -8.33 18.16
N THR A 11 -15.13 -8.17 18.78
CA THR A 11 -15.26 -7.55 20.10
C THR A 11 -14.56 -8.39 21.17
N GLY A 12 -13.80 -7.77 22.09
CA GLY A 12 -13.19 -8.49 23.22
C GLY A 12 -11.89 -9.27 22.92
N VAL A 13 -11.33 -9.18 21.71
CA VAL A 13 -10.05 -9.84 21.35
C VAL A 13 -8.79 -9.12 21.85
N GLY A 14 -8.92 -7.92 22.42
CA GLY A 14 -7.77 -7.15 22.95
C GLY A 14 -7.12 -6.16 21.98
N LYS A 15 -7.83 -5.72 20.92
CA LYS A 15 -7.33 -4.77 19.91
C LYS A 15 -6.78 -3.48 20.50
N GLY A 16 -7.58 -2.74 21.27
CA GLY A 16 -7.14 -1.49 21.88
C GLY A 16 -5.92 -1.66 22.78
N THR A 17 -5.81 -2.78 23.51
CA THR A 17 -4.60 -3.10 24.31
C THR A 17 -3.40 -3.32 23.39
N LEU A 18 -3.55 -4.11 22.33
CA LEU A 18 -2.50 -4.36 21.36
C LEU A 18 -2.04 -3.07 20.68
N ALA A 19 -2.99 -2.26 20.17
CA ALA A 19 -2.73 -1.02 19.48
C ALA A 19 -1.97 -0.03 20.36
N ASN A 20 -2.39 0.16 21.62
CA ASN A 20 -1.70 1.01 22.58
C ASN A 20 -0.26 0.54 22.86
N LEU A 21 -0.03 -0.76 23.04
CA LEU A 21 1.31 -1.30 23.30
C LEU A 21 2.23 -1.18 22.08
N LEU A 22 1.72 -1.44 20.88
CA LEU A 22 2.47 -1.28 19.64
C LEU A 22 2.73 0.20 19.32
N ALA A 23 1.77 1.09 19.59
CA ALA A 23 1.93 2.54 19.45
C ALA A 23 3.14 3.03 20.25
N LYS A 24 3.21 2.68 21.53
CA LYS A 24 4.34 3.02 22.42
C LYS A 24 5.65 2.42 21.91
N LYS A 25 5.64 1.11 21.57
CA LYS A 25 6.85 0.40 21.12
C LYS A 25 7.44 0.98 19.84
N TYR A 26 6.59 1.37 18.89
CA TYR A 26 6.99 1.82 17.55
C TYR A 26 6.92 3.33 17.35
N LYS A 27 6.59 4.08 18.40
CA LYS A 27 6.37 5.54 18.39
C LYS A 27 5.35 5.96 17.33
N LEU A 28 4.25 5.22 17.25
CA LEU A 28 3.12 5.53 16.37
C LEU A 28 2.08 6.34 17.15
N MET A 29 1.41 7.27 16.48
CA MET A 29 0.21 7.89 17.02
C MET A 29 -0.92 6.85 17.02
N ASN A 30 -1.52 6.60 18.18
CA ASN A 30 -2.68 5.72 18.27
C ASN A 30 -3.95 6.51 17.98
N ILE A 31 -4.78 6.03 17.05
CA ILE A 31 -6.11 6.57 16.75
C ILE A 31 -7.12 5.48 17.11
N ASP A 32 -7.76 5.61 18.27
CA ASP A 32 -8.83 4.71 18.71
C ASP A 32 -10.11 5.09 17.96
N THR A 33 -10.46 4.33 16.91
CA THR A 33 -11.65 4.63 16.11
C THR A 33 -12.92 4.38 16.90
N GLY A 34 -12.89 3.46 17.88
CA GLY A 34 -14.01 3.27 18.80
C GLY A 34 -14.28 4.53 19.64
N ALA A 35 -13.24 5.20 20.12
CA ALA A 35 -13.38 6.47 20.83
C ALA A 35 -13.96 7.58 19.94
N ILE A 36 -13.60 7.63 18.65
CA ILE A 36 -14.19 8.56 17.67
C ILE A 36 -15.71 8.38 17.60
N TYR A 37 -16.19 7.16 17.34
CA TYR A 37 -17.63 6.89 17.26
C TYR A 37 -18.34 7.16 18.59
N ARG A 38 -17.69 6.90 19.72
CA ARG A 38 -18.27 7.20 21.04
C ARG A 38 -18.36 8.70 21.34
N CYS A 39 -17.39 9.51 20.89
CA CYS A 39 -17.49 10.97 21.00
C CYS A 39 -18.70 11.50 20.21
N LEU A 40 -18.87 11.03 18.97
CA LEU A 40 -20.03 11.42 18.16
C LEU A 40 -21.35 10.92 18.76
N THR A 41 -21.37 9.71 19.30
CA THR A 41 -22.56 9.16 19.97
C THR A 41 -22.93 9.98 21.20
N LEU A 42 -21.94 10.41 21.99
CA LEU A 42 -22.16 11.30 23.13
C LEU A 42 -22.76 12.64 22.68
N ASP A 43 -22.22 13.24 21.63
CA ASP A 43 -22.75 14.48 21.06
C ASP A 43 -24.22 14.33 20.62
N PHE A 44 -24.56 13.24 19.93
CA PHE A 44 -25.94 12.94 19.52
C PHE A 44 -26.88 12.74 20.72
N ILE A 45 -26.39 12.15 21.81
CA ILE A 45 -27.17 11.99 23.05
C ILE A 45 -27.42 13.37 23.68
N GLU A 46 -26.39 14.20 23.84
CA GLU A 46 -26.48 15.52 24.46
C GLU A 46 -27.41 16.47 23.69
N LYS A 47 -27.42 16.35 22.36
CA LYS A 47 -28.28 17.16 21.46
C LYS A 47 -29.63 16.51 21.15
N SER A 48 -29.92 15.33 21.72
CA SER A 48 -31.14 14.57 21.45
C SER A 48 -31.40 14.28 19.97
N ILE A 49 -30.34 14.19 19.16
CA ILE A 49 -30.42 13.80 17.74
C ILE A 49 -30.79 12.32 17.68
N LYS A 50 -31.75 11.93 16.84
CA LYS A 50 -32.16 10.53 16.64
C LYS A 50 -31.37 9.89 15.49
N ASP A 51 -31.27 8.56 15.50
CA ASP A 51 -30.47 7.81 14.51
C ASP A 51 -31.06 7.86 13.08
N ASP A 52 -32.33 8.22 12.96
CA ASP A 52 -33.08 8.36 11.70
C ASP A 52 -33.19 9.81 11.19
N ASP A 53 -32.73 10.80 11.98
CA ASP A 53 -32.80 12.21 11.61
C ASP A 53 -31.60 12.65 10.74
N ILE A 54 -31.64 12.25 9.47
CA ILE A 54 -30.52 12.42 8.53
C ILE A 54 -30.14 13.89 8.32
N GLU A 55 -31.08 14.84 8.39
CA GLU A 55 -30.79 16.26 8.22
C GLU A 55 -30.03 16.83 9.42
N LEU A 56 -30.47 16.53 10.64
CA LEU A 56 -29.74 16.94 11.85
C LEU A 56 -28.38 16.26 11.93
N ILE A 57 -28.29 14.97 11.59
CA ILE A 57 -27.01 14.24 11.53
C ILE A 57 -26.04 14.92 10.57
N LYS A 58 -26.49 15.29 9.37
CA LYS A 58 -25.64 15.98 8.37
C LYS A 58 -25.08 17.29 8.92
N LYS A 59 -25.97 18.12 9.46
CA LYS A 59 -25.59 19.41 10.03
C LYS A 59 -24.57 19.23 11.16
N GLU A 60 -24.83 18.28 12.05
CA GLU A 60 -23.95 18.01 13.19
C GLU A 60 -22.57 17.51 12.75
N LEU A 61 -22.50 16.64 11.74
CA LEU A 61 -21.23 16.13 11.21
C LEU A 61 -20.32 17.22 10.63
N ASP A 62 -20.89 18.35 10.18
CA ASP A 62 -20.13 19.50 9.69
C ASP A 62 -19.63 20.42 10.83
N GLU A 63 -20.30 20.42 11.99
CA GLU A 63 -20.00 21.29 13.13
C GLU A 63 -19.12 20.62 14.20
N VAL A 64 -19.25 19.30 14.38
CA VAL A 64 -18.62 18.55 15.48
C VAL A 64 -17.08 18.57 15.41
N ASP A 65 -16.43 18.94 16.51
CA ASP A 65 -14.96 18.91 16.66
C ASP A 65 -14.55 17.77 17.61
N ILE A 66 -13.85 16.77 17.07
CA ILE A 66 -13.33 15.62 17.83
C ILE A 66 -11.80 15.63 17.77
N LYS A 67 -11.15 15.70 18.93
CA LYS A 67 -9.68 15.73 19.07
C LYS A 67 -9.19 14.70 20.07
N PHE A 68 -7.97 14.21 19.85
CA PHE A 68 -7.29 13.30 20.76
C PHE A 68 -5.92 13.87 21.12
N GLU A 69 -5.71 14.17 22.39
CA GLU A 69 -4.48 14.78 22.89
C GLU A 69 -4.05 14.15 24.20
N ASN A 70 -2.77 13.79 24.33
CA ASN A 70 -2.20 13.24 25.58
C ASN A 70 -2.98 12.05 26.17
N GLY A 71 -3.60 11.23 25.32
CA GLY A 71 -4.42 10.08 25.75
C GLY A 71 -5.83 10.43 26.23
N LYS A 72 -6.25 11.69 26.08
CA LYS A 72 -7.61 12.18 26.35
C LYS A 72 -8.40 12.39 25.06
N SER A 73 -9.71 12.29 25.17
CA SER A 73 -10.67 12.53 24.08
C SER A 73 -11.38 13.84 24.34
N PHE A 74 -11.38 14.74 23.37
CA PHE A 74 -12.03 16.03 23.45
C PHE A 74 -13.15 16.12 22.43
N LEU A 75 -14.32 16.58 22.87
CA LEU A 75 -15.49 16.86 22.06
C LEU A 75 -15.85 18.34 22.21
N ASN A 76 -15.82 19.09 21.12
CA ASN A 76 -16.08 20.54 21.08
C ASN A 76 -15.23 21.31 22.13
N GLY A 77 -13.97 20.88 22.30
CA GLY A 77 -13.02 21.45 23.26
C GLY A 77 -13.13 20.94 24.71
N ARG A 78 -14.14 20.14 25.06
CA ARG A 78 -14.32 19.56 26.41
C ARG A 78 -13.71 18.16 26.51
N ASP A 79 -12.96 17.88 27.58
CA ASP A 79 -12.48 16.53 27.88
C ASP A 79 -13.66 15.63 28.24
N VAL A 80 -13.94 14.64 27.39
CA VAL A 80 -15.06 13.68 27.53
C VAL A 80 -14.56 12.25 27.75
N SER A 81 -13.32 12.08 28.20
CA SER A 81 -12.65 10.78 28.27
C SER A 81 -13.38 9.74 29.14
N LYS A 82 -14.18 10.18 30.12
CA LYS A 82 -14.95 9.30 31.01
C LYS A 82 -16.33 9.04 30.42
N GLU A 83 -17.01 10.09 30.01
CA GLU A 83 -18.38 10.14 29.50
C GLU A 83 -18.55 9.23 28.29
N ILE A 84 -17.58 9.23 27.37
CA ILE A 84 -17.60 8.35 26.20
C ILE A 84 -17.55 6.85 26.57
N ARG A 85 -17.26 6.48 27.82
CA ARG A 85 -17.19 5.08 28.28
C ARG A 85 -18.39 4.66 29.12
N GLU A 86 -19.35 5.55 29.35
CA GLU A 86 -20.53 5.27 30.17
C GLU A 86 -21.54 4.38 29.43
N ALA A 87 -22.48 3.80 30.20
CA ALA A 87 -23.48 2.87 29.68
C ALA A 87 -24.34 3.45 28.53
N PRO A 88 -24.86 4.70 28.61
CA PRO A 88 -25.68 5.27 27.53
C PRO A 88 -24.93 5.29 26.18
N VAL A 89 -23.67 5.71 26.18
CA VAL A 89 -22.83 5.76 24.98
C VAL A 89 -22.51 4.34 24.49
N ASN A 90 -22.13 3.44 25.38
CA ASN A 90 -21.80 2.05 25.02
C ASN A 90 -22.97 1.27 24.42
N ASN A 91 -24.20 1.63 24.78
CA ASN A 91 -25.42 0.97 24.31
C ASN A 91 -25.89 1.49 22.94
N ARG A 92 -25.52 2.73 22.58
CA ARG A 92 -25.97 3.41 21.35
C ARG A 92 -24.91 3.49 20.24
N VAL A 93 -23.62 3.38 20.59
CA VAL A 93 -22.52 3.58 19.64
C VAL A 93 -22.55 2.62 18.45
N SER A 94 -23.05 1.40 18.64
CA SER A 94 -23.16 0.42 17.55
C SER A 94 -24.11 0.95 16.48
N GLN A 95 -25.29 1.39 16.87
CA GLN A 95 -26.34 1.89 15.98
C GLN A 95 -25.86 3.12 15.22
N VAL A 96 -25.30 4.10 15.93
CA VAL A 96 -24.72 5.32 15.31
C VAL A 96 -23.63 4.97 14.30
N SER A 97 -22.75 4.02 14.63
CA SER A 97 -21.67 3.61 13.73
C SER A 97 -22.12 2.86 12.48
N HIS A 98 -23.38 2.40 12.41
CA HIS A 98 -23.94 1.74 11.24
C HIS A 98 -24.66 2.70 10.29
N ILE A 99 -24.84 3.96 10.68
CA ILE A 99 -25.44 4.99 9.83
C ILE A 99 -24.46 5.31 8.68
N PRO A 100 -24.85 5.16 7.40
CA PRO A 100 -23.94 5.31 6.26
C PRO A 100 -23.22 6.66 6.22
N ILE A 101 -23.95 7.75 6.40
CA ILE A 101 -23.38 9.11 6.34
C ILE A 101 -22.40 9.40 7.47
N VAL A 102 -22.66 8.81 8.66
CA VAL A 102 -21.73 8.87 9.79
C VAL A 102 -20.45 8.13 9.44
N ARG A 103 -20.54 6.90 8.90
CA ARG A 103 -19.35 6.14 8.48
C ARG A 103 -18.50 6.90 7.47
N GLU A 104 -19.12 7.49 6.45
CA GLU A 104 -18.39 8.28 5.44
C GLU A 104 -17.66 9.48 6.05
N ALA A 105 -18.31 10.22 6.94
CA ALA A 105 -17.70 11.35 7.64
C ALA A 105 -16.55 10.89 8.55
N MET A 106 -16.73 9.79 9.29
CA MET A 106 -15.70 9.25 10.18
C MET A 106 -14.49 8.71 9.42
N ILE A 107 -14.68 8.10 8.25
CA ILE A 107 -13.56 7.69 7.37
C ILE A 107 -12.73 8.92 6.95
N LYS A 108 -13.40 10.01 6.55
CA LYS A 108 -12.71 11.27 6.18
C LYS A 108 -11.93 11.83 7.37
N LEU A 109 -12.53 11.86 8.56
CA LEU A 109 -11.88 12.32 9.78
C LEU A 109 -10.64 11.48 10.13
N GLN A 110 -10.77 10.15 10.13
CA GLN A 110 -9.67 9.22 10.43
C GLN A 110 -8.50 9.38 9.44
N ARG A 111 -8.79 9.59 8.16
CA ARG A 111 -7.77 9.87 7.13
C ARG A 111 -7.05 11.18 7.41
N ARG A 112 -7.76 12.27 7.69
CA ARG A 112 -7.17 13.56 8.09
C ARG A 112 -6.30 13.43 9.34
N MET A 113 -6.75 12.66 10.34
CA MET A 113 -5.98 12.39 11.56
C MET A 113 -4.69 11.58 11.30
N ALA A 114 -4.62 10.80 10.22
CA ALA A 114 -3.41 10.06 9.86
C ALA A 114 -2.45 10.84 8.96
N GLU A 115 -2.88 11.94 8.35
CA GLU A 115 -2.07 12.71 7.41
C GLU A 115 -0.75 13.16 8.04
N GLY A 116 0.34 12.91 7.30
CA GLY A 116 1.70 13.29 7.68
C GLY A 116 2.31 12.50 8.85
N ARG A 117 1.62 11.53 9.44
CA ARG A 117 2.00 10.89 10.70
C ARG A 117 2.12 9.37 10.58
N ASP A 118 3.04 8.78 11.33
CA ASP A 118 3.09 7.33 11.53
C ASP A 118 2.01 6.95 12.55
N VAL A 119 1.05 6.12 12.14
CA VAL A 119 -0.15 5.86 12.93
C VAL A 119 -0.46 4.37 13.08
N ILE A 120 -1.16 4.05 14.16
CA ILE A 120 -1.83 2.77 14.34
C ILE A 120 -3.30 3.05 14.67
N LEU A 121 -4.20 2.34 13.99
CA LEU A 121 -5.64 2.45 14.22
C LEU A 121 -6.21 1.08 14.54
N ASP A 122 -7.11 1.02 15.51
CA ASP A 122 -7.88 -0.19 15.81
C ASP A 122 -9.38 -0.01 15.60
N GLY A 123 -10.00 -0.97 14.91
CA GLY A 123 -11.40 -0.86 14.47
C GLY A 123 -12.01 -2.17 13.98
N ARG A 124 -12.88 -2.07 12.97
CA ARG A 124 -13.57 -3.21 12.32
C ARG A 124 -13.27 -3.31 10.83
N ASP A 125 -13.13 -2.17 10.17
CA ASP A 125 -12.97 -2.03 8.72
C ASP A 125 -11.76 -1.13 8.35
N ILE A 126 -10.76 -1.02 9.22
CA ILE A 126 -9.60 -0.16 9.01
C ILE A 126 -8.81 -0.63 7.78
N GLY A 127 -8.47 -1.91 7.70
CA GLY A 127 -7.66 -2.50 6.64
C GLY A 127 -8.42 -2.78 5.35
N THR A 128 -9.76 -2.74 5.37
CA THR A 128 -10.63 -3.02 4.21
C THR A 128 -11.23 -1.75 3.59
N LYS A 129 -11.54 -0.72 4.39
CA LYS A 129 -12.25 0.49 3.94
C LYS A 129 -11.50 1.78 4.28
N VAL A 130 -11.06 1.97 5.53
CA VAL A 130 -10.43 3.24 5.94
C VAL A 130 -9.06 3.42 5.27
N PHE A 131 -8.19 2.42 5.43
CA PHE A 131 -6.85 2.33 4.84
C PHE A 131 -6.64 0.97 4.14
N PRO A 132 -7.25 0.76 2.96
CA PRO A 132 -7.03 -0.44 2.15
C PRO A 132 -5.57 -0.63 1.73
N ASN A 133 -4.76 0.43 1.81
CA ASN A 133 -3.34 0.44 1.47
C ASN A 133 -2.43 0.60 2.72
N ALA A 134 -2.91 0.26 3.92
CA ALA A 134 -2.08 0.29 5.13
C ALA A 134 -0.80 -0.57 4.96
N ASP A 135 0.32 -0.16 5.55
CA ASP A 135 1.58 -0.89 5.42
C ASP A 135 1.52 -2.26 6.10
N VAL A 136 0.80 -2.34 7.21
CA VAL A 136 0.55 -3.55 7.99
C VAL A 136 -0.94 -3.63 8.31
N LYS A 137 -1.55 -4.79 8.07
CA LYS A 137 -2.91 -5.10 8.49
C LYS A 137 -2.90 -6.35 9.36
N ILE A 138 -3.54 -6.27 10.52
CA ILE A 138 -3.67 -7.37 11.48
C ILE A 138 -5.16 -7.57 11.71
N PHE A 139 -5.64 -8.79 11.53
CA PHE A 139 -7.01 -9.17 11.84
C PHE A 139 -7.01 -10.10 13.06
N MET A 140 -7.64 -9.66 14.15
CA MET A 140 -7.63 -10.36 15.43
C MET A 140 -8.92 -11.15 15.64
N ASN A 141 -8.77 -12.41 16.05
CA ASN A 141 -9.88 -13.25 16.44
C ASN A 141 -9.60 -13.96 17.78
N ALA A 142 -10.64 -14.49 18.42
CA ALA A 142 -10.57 -15.47 19.50
C ALA A 142 -11.91 -16.19 19.63
N SER A 143 -11.90 -17.39 20.22
CA SER A 143 -13.15 -18.09 20.56
C SER A 143 -14.10 -17.20 21.38
N LEU A 144 -15.40 -17.37 21.17
CA LEU A 144 -16.42 -16.61 21.90
C LEU A 144 -16.21 -16.73 23.41
N ASP A 145 -16.04 -17.96 23.92
CA ASP A 145 -15.84 -18.21 25.35
C ASP A 145 -14.61 -17.51 25.91
N ALA A 146 -13.50 -17.47 25.18
CA ALA A 146 -12.31 -16.74 25.63
C ALA A 146 -12.57 -15.23 25.74
N ARG A 147 -13.37 -14.66 24.82
CA ARG A 147 -13.74 -13.24 24.82
C ARG A 147 -14.74 -12.92 25.94
N VAL A 148 -15.72 -13.80 26.16
CA VAL A 148 -16.68 -13.71 27.26
C VAL A 148 -15.95 -13.76 28.61
N ASN A 149 -15.10 -14.77 28.83
CA ASN A 149 -14.34 -14.91 30.08
C ASN A 149 -13.47 -13.68 30.38
N ARG A 150 -12.80 -13.12 29.37
CA ARG A 150 -12.01 -11.88 29.53
C ARG A 150 -12.89 -10.69 29.93
N ARG A 151 -14.03 -10.53 29.26
CA ARG A 151 -14.94 -9.40 29.51
C ARG A 151 -15.62 -9.52 30.86
N PHE A 152 -16.08 -10.71 31.21
CA PHE A 152 -16.65 -11.01 32.51
C PHE A 152 -15.67 -10.72 33.64
N LYS A 153 -14.41 -11.17 33.52
CA LYS A 153 -13.35 -10.84 34.50
C LYS A 153 -13.10 -9.32 34.60
N GLN A 154 -13.10 -8.60 33.48
CA GLN A 154 -12.97 -7.13 33.49
C GLN A 154 -14.16 -6.43 34.17
N ASN A 155 -15.37 -6.96 34.05
CA ASN A 155 -16.54 -6.42 34.73
C ASN A 155 -16.41 -6.64 36.24
N GLN A 156 -16.01 -7.84 36.67
CA GLN A 156 -15.74 -8.14 38.08
C GLN A 156 -14.66 -7.22 38.68
N GLU A 157 -13.54 -7.01 37.98
CA GLU A 157 -12.45 -6.12 38.41
C GLU A 157 -12.92 -4.65 38.56
N LYS A 158 -14.00 -4.26 37.88
CA LYS A 158 -14.56 -2.90 37.91
C LYS A 158 -15.78 -2.77 38.83
N GLY A 159 -16.20 -3.85 39.49
CA GLY A 159 -17.43 -3.88 40.29
C GLY A 159 -18.71 -3.72 39.47
N ILE A 160 -18.69 -4.11 38.19
CA ILE A 160 -19.87 -4.10 37.32
C ILE A 160 -20.56 -5.46 37.46
N GLU A 161 -21.78 -5.47 37.98
CA GLU A 161 -22.62 -6.67 38.01
C GLU A 161 -23.06 -7.06 36.60
N SER A 162 -22.79 -8.30 36.22
CA SER A 162 -23.23 -8.92 34.96
C SER A 162 -23.08 -10.42 35.07
N THR A 163 -23.97 -11.21 34.45
CA THR A 163 -23.82 -12.67 34.36
C THR A 163 -22.93 -13.08 33.18
N TRP A 164 -22.44 -14.32 33.18
CA TRP A 164 -21.62 -14.82 32.08
C TRP A 164 -22.44 -14.90 30.78
N GLU A 165 -23.69 -15.35 30.89
CA GLU A 165 -24.68 -15.46 29.81
C GLU A 165 -25.01 -14.09 29.21
N GLU A 166 -25.26 -13.06 30.03
CA GLU A 166 -25.47 -11.68 29.56
C GLU A 166 -24.27 -11.16 28.77
N VAL A 167 -23.06 -11.42 29.25
CA VAL A 167 -21.83 -10.99 28.54
C VAL A 167 -21.71 -11.73 27.21
N LYS A 168 -22.06 -13.03 27.17
CA LYS A 168 -22.05 -13.82 25.95
C LYS A 168 -23.04 -13.30 24.91
N GLU A 169 -24.29 -13.08 25.29
CA GLU A 169 -25.32 -12.56 24.39
C GLU A 169 -24.95 -11.17 23.86
N ASN A 170 -24.42 -10.29 24.72
CA ASN A 170 -23.95 -8.97 24.31
C ASN A 170 -22.79 -9.02 23.32
N ILE A 171 -21.83 -9.94 23.49
CA ILE A 171 -20.73 -10.09 22.55
C ILE A 171 -21.22 -10.69 21.23
N ALA A 172 -22.04 -11.74 21.29
CA ALA A 172 -22.54 -12.45 20.11
C ALA A 172 -23.43 -11.55 19.23
N SER A 173 -24.35 -10.80 19.84
CA SER A 173 -25.21 -9.85 19.13
C SER A 173 -24.40 -8.75 18.43
N ARG A 174 -23.38 -8.20 19.10
CA ARG A 174 -22.48 -7.21 18.50
C ARG A 174 -21.68 -7.79 17.33
N ASP A 175 -21.15 -8.99 17.48
CA ASP A 175 -20.41 -9.63 16.40
C ASP A 175 -21.31 -9.89 15.19
N LEU A 176 -22.55 -10.34 15.42
CA LEU A 176 -23.53 -10.54 14.34
C LEU A 176 -23.77 -9.23 13.60
N ASN A 177 -24.10 -8.15 14.31
CA ASN A 177 -24.32 -6.83 13.72
C ASN A 177 -23.09 -6.34 12.94
N ASP A 178 -21.89 -6.49 13.52
CA ASP A 178 -20.64 -6.08 12.86
C ASP A 178 -20.37 -6.89 11.59
N THR A 179 -20.70 -8.19 11.53
CA THR A 179 -20.44 -9.04 10.35
C THR A 179 -21.53 -9.00 9.28
N THR A 180 -22.78 -8.72 9.65
CA THR A 180 -23.92 -8.67 8.71
C THR A 180 -24.25 -7.28 8.22
N SER A 181 -23.53 -6.25 8.68
CA SER A 181 -23.76 -4.88 8.24
C SER A 181 -23.61 -4.73 6.72
N ASP A 182 -24.63 -4.15 6.08
CA ASP A 182 -24.58 -3.78 4.66
C ASP A 182 -23.50 -2.73 4.36
N VAL A 183 -23.09 -1.98 5.39
CA VAL A 183 -22.12 -0.89 5.28
C VAL A 183 -20.86 -1.26 6.07
N SER A 184 -19.77 -1.59 5.39
CA SER A 184 -18.49 -1.95 6.03
C SER A 184 -18.59 -3.14 7.01
N PRO A 185 -18.98 -4.34 6.54
CA PRO A 185 -18.97 -5.52 7.39
C PRO A 185 -17.56 -5.85 7.90
N LEU A 186 -17.49 -6.41 9.10
CA LEU A 186 -16.24 -6.95 9.67
C LEU A 186 -15.78 -8.14 8.84
N VAL A 187 -14.82 -7.87 7.95
CA VAL A 187 -14.21 -8.87 7.07
C VAL A 187 -12.69 -8.73 7.15
N GLN A 188 -11.99 -9.86 7.17
CA GLN A 188 -10.53 -9.87 7.06
C GLN A 188 -10.11 -9.41 5.66
N ALA A 189 -9.25 -8.38 5.57
CA ALA A 189 -8.62 -8.02 4.30
C ALA A 189 -7.71 -9.16 3.79
N GLU A 190 -7.66 -9.39 2.48
CA GLU A 190 -6.90 -10.51 1.87
C GLU A 190 -5.42 -10.55 2.27
N ASP A 191 -4.81 -9.38 2.46
CA ASP A 191 -3.40 -9.21 2.86
C ASP A 191 -3.20 -9.05 4.38
N ALA A 192 -4.26 -9.18 5.19
CA ALA A 192 -4.17 -9.06 6.64
C ALA A 192 -3.59 -10.32 7.30
N TYR A 193 -2.70 -10.10 8.26
CA TYR A 193 -2.19 -11.16 9.12
C TYR A 193 -3.25 -11.58 10.14
N TYR A 194 -3.74 -12.81 10.03
CA TYR A 194 -4.66 -13.39 10.99
C TYR A 194 -3.95 -13.71 12.31
N LEU A 195 -4.47 -13.15 13.41
CA LEU A 195 -3.94 -13.33 14.76
C LEU A 195 -5.03 -13.90 15.67
N ASP A 196 -4.99 -15.22 15.88
CA ASP A 196 -5.81 -15.88 16.89
C ASP A 196 -5.23 -15.64 18.29
N THR A 197 -6.00 -14.97 19.13
CA THR A 197 -5.61 -14.64 20.51
C THR A 197 -6.22 -15.58 21.55
N THR A 198 -6.98 -16.61 21.18
CA THR A 198 -7.75 -17.49 22.10
C THR A 198 -6.93 -17.91 23.32
N ASN A 199 -5.73 -18.48 23.07
CA ASN A 199 -4.83 -18.99 24.11
C ASN A 199 -3.55 -18.14 24.28
N MET A 200 -3.61 -16.85 23.93
CA MET A 200 -2.47 -15.94 24.03
C MET A 200 -2.59 -15.01 25.23
N ASN A 201 -1.48 -14.87 25.96
CA ASN A 201 -1.31 -13.74 26.89
C ASN A 201 -0.85 -12.49 26.13
N ILE A 202 -0.89 -11.33 26.80
CA ILE A 202 -0.55 -10.03 26.22
C ILE A 202 0.85 -10.04 25.58
N ASN A 203 1.84 -10.63 26.25
CA ASN A 203 3.22 -10.69 25.76
C ASN A 203 3.34 -11.49 24.46
N LYS A 204 2.69 -12.66 24.37
CA LYS A 204 2.67 -13.49 23.15
C LYS A 204 1.97 -12.76 22.00
N MET A 205 0.82 -12.14 22.28
CA MET A 205 0.04 -11.35 21.31
C MET A 205 0.89 -10.19 20.74
N VAL A 206 1.50 -9.38 21.61
CA VAL A 206 2.37 -8.26 21.21
C VAL A 206 3.59 -8.75 20.42
N LYS A 207 4.21 -9.86 20.84
CA LYS A 207 5.36 -10.45 20.13
C LYS A 207 4.98 -10.93 18.73
N ALA A 208 3.83 -11.57 18.56
CA ALA A 208 3.34 -12.02 17.25
C ALA A 208 3.11 -10.83 16.30
N ALA A 209 2.35 -9.84 16.73
CA ALA A 209 2.10 -8.62 15.96
C ALA A 209 3.38 -7.83 15.65
N SER A 210 4.30 -7.73 16.63
CA SER A 210 5.59 -7.08 16.45
C SER A 210 6.41 -7.70 15.33
N LYS A 211 6.44 -9.04 15.21
CA LYS A 211 7.18 -9.71 14.12
C LYS A 211 6.70 -9.25 12.74
N VAL A 212 5.40 -9.04 12.57
CA VAL A 212 4.82 -8.58 11.30
C VAL A 212 5.25 -7.13 11.01
N ILE A 213 5.16 -6.26 12.02
CA ILE A 213 5.58 -4.85 11.91
C ILE A 213 7.08 -4.75 11.65
N ASP A 214 7.91 -5.47 12.40
CA ASP A 214 9.37 -5.47 12.27
C ASP A 214 9.80 -5.94 10.88
N LYS A 215 9.16 -7.01 10.36
CA LYS A 215 9.37 -7.49 9.01
C LYS A 215 9.06 -6.39 7.99
N LYS A 216 7.89 -5.75 8.09
CA LYS A 216 7.50 -4.68 7.16
C LYS A 216 8.40 -3.46 7.25
N LYS A 217 8.76 -3.00 8.45
CA LYS A 217 9.70 -1.88 8.66
C LYS A 217 11.09 -2.21 8.11
N LYS A 218 11.57 -3.45 8.27
CA LYS A 218 12.85 -3.89 7.67
C LYS A 218 12.81 -3.85 6.15
N GLU A 219 11.71 -4.30 5.56
CA GLU A 219 11.49 -4.22 4.11
C GLU A 219 11.48 -2.78 3.62
N ILE A 220 10.73 -1.89 4.26
CA ILE A 220 10.70 -0.45 3.95
C ILE A 220 12.10 0.16 4.05
N LYS A 221 12.86 -0.12 5.11
CA LYS A 221 14.25 0.36 5.24
C LYS A 221 15.16 -0.12 4.13
N ILE A 222 15.02 -1.37 3.67
CA ILE A 222 15.77 -1.90 2.53
C ILE A 222 15.42 -1.09 1.26
N PHE A 223 14.15 -0.76 1.06
CA PHE A 223 13.69 0.04 -0.08
C PHE A 223 14.17 1.49 -0.01
N GLU A 224 14.02 2.15 1.14
CA GLU A 224 14.51 3.51 1.34
C GLU A 224 16.02 3.60 1.14
N LYS A 225 16.79 2.61 1.63
CA LYS A 225 18.25 2.55 1.42
C LYS A 225 18.63 2.32 -0.05
N ALA A 226 17.85 1.53 -0.80
CA ALA A 226 18.06 1.38 -2.24
C ALA A 226 17.85 2.69 -3.01
N TYR A 227 17.09 3.62 -2.43
CA TYR A 227 16.54 4.75 -3.14
C TYR A 227 17.11 6.12 -2.74
N ASN A 228 17.42 6.35 -1.47
CA ASN A 228 17.75 7.69 -0.94
C ASN A 228 19.10 8.26 -1.39
N ASP A 229 19.96 7.44 -1.99
CA ASP A 229 21.23 7.92 -2.49
C ASP A 229 21.06 8.55 -3.89
N LYS A 230 21.08 9.90 -3.93
CA LYS A 230 21.22 10.66 -5.20
C LYS A 230 22.46 10.23 -5.97
N GLU A 231 23.51 9.83 -5.26
CA GLU A 231 24.73 9.24 -5.80
C GLU A 231 25.00 7.86 -5.24
N LEU A 232 25.40 6.92 -6.11
CA LEU A 232 25.94 5.62 -5.69
C LEU A 232 27.04 5.81 -4.63
N LYS A 233 26.95 5.07 -3.51
CA LYS A 233 28.03 5.02 -2.52
C LYS A 233 29.33 4.58 -3.19
N PHE A 234 30.47 5.00 -2.63
CA PHE A 234 31.80 4.67 -3.15
C PHE A 234 31.96 3.18 -3.50
N TYR A 235 31.60 2.28 -2.57
CA TYR A 235 31.66 0.84 -2.80
C TYR A 235 30.76 0.37 -3.96
N THR A 236 29.57 0.94 -4.14
CA THR A 236 28.69 0.60 -5.27
C THR A 236 29.20 1.16 -6.60
N LYS A 237 29.85 2.33 -6.61
CA LYS A 237 30.57 2.85 -7.79
C LYS A 237 31.71 1.93 -8.17
N PHE A 238 32.51 1.49 -7.19
CA PHE A 238 33.60 0.54 -7.38
C PHE A 238 33.11 -0.82 -7.92
N LEU A 239 32.06 -1.41 -7.31
CA LEU A 239 31.45 -2.64 -7.82
C LEU A 239 30.92 -2.47 -9.24
N LYS A 240 30.35 -1.31 -9.59
CA LYS A 240 29.89 -1.04 -10.95
C LYS A 240 31.04 -1.05 -11.97
N LEU A 241 32.20 -0.51 -11.62
CA LEU A 241 33.41 -0.56 -12.47
C LEU A 241 33.88 -2.00 -12.74
N ILE A 242 33.60 -2.93 -11.82
CA ILE A 242 33.87 -4.37 -12.00
C ILE A 242 32.76 -5.05 -12.79
N TYR A 243 31.49 -4.81 -12.42
CA TYR A 243 30.33 -5.50 -12.99
C TYR A 243 30.07 -5.10 -14.44
N ASP A 244 30.13 -3.81 -14.77
CA ASP A 244 29.80 -3.31 -16.12
C ASP A 244 30.65 -3.98 -17.22
N PRO A 245 32.00 -4.04 -17.17
CA PRO A 245 32.79 -4.65 -18.23
C PRO A 245 32.58 -6.17 -18.33
N ILE A 246 32.50 -6.86 -17.20
CA ILE A 246 32.29 -8.33 -17.16
C ILE A 246 30.94 -8.67 -17.79
N LEU A 247 29.88 -8.01 -17.35
CA LEU A 247 28.53 -8.28 -17.82
C LEU A 247 28.35 -7.84 -19.27
N LYS A 248 28.90 -6.69 -19.69
CA LYS A 248 28.88 -6.27 -21.09
C LYS A 248 29.56 -7.28 -22.00
N THR A 249 30.75 -7.76 -21.60
CA THR A 249 31.52 -8.72 -22.39
C THR A 249 30.76 -10.04 -22.49
N LEU A 250 30.29 -10.59 -21.37
CA LEU A 250 29.52 -11.83 -21.35
C LEU A 250 28.22 -11.70 -22.15
N TYR A 251 27.48 -10.62 -21.95
CA TYR A 251 26.22 -10.37 -22.65
C TYR A 251 26.47 -10.23 -24.16
N TRP A 252 27.52 -9.51 -24.56
CA TRP A 252 27.88 -9.35 -25.96
C TRP A 252 28.31 -10.67 -26.61
N LEU A 253 29.12 -11.48 -25.94
CA LEU A 253 29.55 -12.79 -26.44
C LEU A 253 28.37 -13.73 -26.67
N VAL A 254 27.42 -13.75 -25.73
CA VAL A 254 26.27 -14.66 -25.76
C VAL A 254 25.17 -14.17 -26.70
N TYR A 255 24.87 -12.87 -26.71
CA TYR A 255 23.65 -12.36 -27.37
C TYR A 255 23.90 -11.37 -28.51
N ARG A 256 25.14 -10.91 -28.71
CA ARG A 256 25.55 -9.96 -29.77
C ARG A 256 24.48 -8.87 -30.03
N PRO A 257 24.14 -8.06 -29.01
CA PRO A 257 22.98 -7.19 -29.08
C PRO A 257 23.14 -6.09 -30.13
N LYS A 258 22.09 -5.84 -30.91
CA LYS A 258 22.00 -4.71 -31.85
C LYS A 258 20.96 -3.72 -31.35
N PHE A 259 21.34 -2.44 -31.28
CA PHE A 259 20.44 -1.36 -30.88
C PHE A 259 20.11 -0.48 -32.08
N ILE A 260 18.83 -0.25 -32.32
CA ILE A 260 18.30 0.59 -33.40
C ILE A 260 17.71 1.84 -32.75
N ASN A 261 17.98 3.02 -33.34
CA ASN A 261 17.51 4.34 -32.88
C ASN A 261 17.90 4.73 -31.42
N VAL A 262 18.85 4.03 -30.80
CA VAL A 262 19.30 4.29 -29.43
C VAL A 262 19.91 5.68 -29.22
N LYS A 263 20.42 6.30 -30.29
CA LYS A 263 21.02 7.64 -30.22
C LYS A 263 19.99 8.69 -29.84
N GLN A 264 18.82 8.67 -30.49
CA GLN A 264 17.70 9.58 -30.21
C GLN A 264 17.20 9.43 -28.77
N PHE A 265 17.05 8.20 -28.30
CA PHE A 265 16.68 7.93 -26.90
C PHE A 265 17.68 8.51 -25.89
N ASN A 266 18.97 8.39 -26.17
CA ASN A 266 20.01 8.90 -25.29
C ASN A 266 20.08 10.43 -25.25
N GLU A 267 19.62 11.11 -26.30
CA GLU A 267 19.65 12.57 -26.44
C GLU A 267 18.40 13.26 -25.89
N LEU A 268 17.35 12.51 -25.52
CA LEU A 268 16.16 13.09 -24.88
C LEU A 268 16.52 13.86 -23.61
N GLU A 269 15.83 14.97 -23.34
CA GLU A 269 15.94 15.68 -22.07
C GLU A 269 14.78 15.38 -21.14
N GLY A 270 14.99 15.57 -19.83
CA GLY A 270 13.96 15.39 -18.82
C GLY A 270 13.67 13.93 -18.45
N PRO A 271 12.59 13.69 -17.69
CA PRO A 271 12.20 12.35 -17.28
C PRO A 271 11.68 11.50 -18.44
N VAL A 272 12.06 10.22 -18.45
CA VAL A 272 11.70 9.27 -19.50
C VAL A 272 11.23 7.96 -18.89
N ILE A 273 10.18 7.37 -19.46
CA ILE A 273 9.74 6.01 -19.16
C ILE A 273 9.95 5.18 -20.42
N LEU A 274 10.91 4.26 -20.40
CA LEU A 274 11.14 3.28 -21.46
C LEU A 274 10.23 2.08 -21.22
N CYS A 275 9.36 1.80 -22.19
CA CYS A 275 8.36 0.74 -22.13
C CYS A 275 8.61 -0.32 -23.20
N GLY A 276 8.80 -1.58 -22.80
CA GLY A 276 9.05 -2.66 -23.75
C GLY A 276 8.17 -3.88 -23.52
N ASN A 277 8.22 -4.80 -24.49
CA ASN A 277 7.76 -6.17 -24.29
C ASN A 277 8.72 -6.94 -23.37
N HIS A 278 8.25 -7.99 -22.71
CA HIS A 278 9.05 -8.72 -21.71
C HIS A 278 9.24 -10.20 -22.08
N VAL A 279 10.25 -10.48 -22.89
CA VAL A 279 10.58 -11.84 -23.35
C VAL A 279 11.37 -12.60 -22.29
N HIS A 280 12.42 -12.00 -21.73
CA HIS A 280 13.35 -12.69 -20.84
C HIS A 280 13.81 -11.84 -19.65
N ALA A 281 14.30 -12.50 -18.59
CA ALA A 281 14.84 -11.76 -17.43
C ALA A 281 16.07 -10.90 -17.78
N MET A 282 16.72 -11.19 -18.92
CA MET A 282 17.90 -10.48 -19.41
C MET A 282 17.56 -9.21 -20.21
N ASP A 283 16.29 -8.98 -20.57
CA ASP A 283 15.82 -7.78 -21.30
C ASP A 283 16.30 -6.48 -20.64
N ALA A 284 16.01 -6.36 -19.34
CA ALA A 284 16.36 -5.19 -18.53
C ALA A 284 17.87 -4.99 -18.45
N ILE A 285 18.64 -6.09 -18.38
CA ILE A 285 20.10 -6.04 -18.27
C ILE A 285 20.71 -5.52 -19.56
N GLY A 286 20.23 -5.99 -20.73
CA GLY A 286 20.71 -5.49 -22.01
C GLY A 286 20.45 -4.00 -22.18
N LEU A 287 19.21 -3.55 -21.91
CA LEU A 287 18.85 -2.13 -21.99
C LEU A 287 19.68 -1.27 -21.03
N GLU A 288 19.89 -1.71 -19.79
CA GLU A 288 20.66 -0.98 -18.78
C GLU A 288 22.16 -0.90 -19.11
N LEU A 289 22.76 -1.96 -19.63
CA LEU A 289 24.20 -1.99 -19.92
C LEU A 289 24.58 -1.16 -21.14
N PHE A 290 23.76 -1.17 -22.19
CA PHE A 290 24.13 -0.62 -23.49
C PHE A 290 23.48 0.74 -23.81
N SER A 291 22.64 1.28 -22.92
CA SER A 291 22.16 2.66 -22.99
C SER A 291 23.14 3.64 -22.34
N LYS A 292 23.26 4.86 -22.88
CA LYS A 292 24.03 5.93 -22.20
C LYS A 292 23.25 6.50 -21.01
N ARG A 293 21.92 6.56 -21.15
CA ARG A 293 21.03 6.89 -20.04
C ARG A 293 20.96 5.72 -19.07
N LYS A 294 21.03 6.01 -17.77
CA LYS A 294 20.83 5.03 -16.70
C LYS A 294 19.34 4.76 -16.56
N ILE A 295 18.93 3.49 -16.65
CA ILE A 295 17.53 3.07 -16.66
C ILE A 295 17.24 2.29 -15.38
N ARG A 296 16.40 2.85 -14.51
CA ARG A 296 15.96 2.12 -13.32
C ARG A 296 14.81 1.20 -13.66
N PHE A 297 15.08 -0.09 -13.69
CA PHE A 297 14.04 -1.07 -13.91
C PHE A 297 13.24 -1.37 -12.65
N ILE A 298 11.94 -1.53 -12.84
CA ILE A 298 11.04 -2.10 -11.86
C ILE A 298 11.29 -3.62 -11.78
N THR A 299 11.54 -4.15 -10.58
CA THR A 299 11.94 -5.54 -10.37
C THR A 299 11.10 -6.22 -9.29
N LYS A 300 10.89 -7.54 -9.40
CA LYS A 300 10.10 -8.29 -8.41
C LYS A 300 10.82 -8.27 -7.05
N ARG A 301 10.13 -7.79 -6.04
CA ARG A 301 10.64 -7.64 -4.66
C ARG A 301 11.27 -8.91 -4.08
N ASP A 302 10.66 -10.07 -4.32
CA ASP A 302 11.14 -11.35 -3.78
C ASP A 302 12.55 -11.71 -4.24
N LEU A 303 12.94 -11.29 -5.45
CA LEU A 303 14.28 -11.54 -5.99
C LEU A 303 15.36 -10.87 -5.15
N TRP A 304 15.05 -9.68 -4.60
CA TRP A 304 15.97 -8.92 -3.75
C TRP A 304 16.02 -9.43 -2.31
N LEU A 305 14.87 -9.88 -1.79
CA LEU A 305 14.79 -10.34 -0.40
C LEU A 305 15.44 -11.72 -0.23
N LYS A 306 15.35 -12.59 -1.23
CA LYS A 306 15.84 -13.98 -1.14
C LYS A 306 17.32 -14.16 -1.48
N ASN A 307 17.93 -13.30 -2.30
CA ASN A 307 19.31 -13.50 -2.78
C ASN A 307 20.19 -12.25 -2.58
N GLY A 308 21.28 -12.38 -1.82
CA GLY A 308 22.21 -11.29 -1.53
C GLY A 308 22.95 -10.74 -2.76
N ILE A 309 23.24 -11.59 -3.75
CA ILE A 309 23.89 -11.18 -5.01
C ILE A 309 22.93 -10.34 -5.84
N LEU A 310 21.68 -10.79 -6.02
CA LEU A 310 20.65 -10.02 -6.73
C LEU A 310 20.32 -8.70 -6.02
N ARG A 311 20.40 -8.68 -4.68
CA ARG A 311 20.29 -7.45 -3.89
C ARG A 311 21.45 -6.50 -4.16
N SER A 312 22.68 -6.99 -4.19
CA SER A 312 23.87 -6.19 -4.56
C SER A 312 23.73 -5.60 -5.96
N PHE A 313 23.34 -6.44 -6.93
CA PHE A 313 23.04 -6.01 -8.29
C PHE A 313 21.98 -4.92 -8.32
N GLY A 314 20.87 -5.13 -7.61
CA GLY A 314 19.81 -4.15 -7.50
C GLY A 314 20.27 -2.79 -6.97
N TYR A 315 21.16 -2.77 -5.97
CA TYR A 315 21.76 -1.52 -5.46
C TYR A 315 22.69 -0.86 -6.49
N VAL A 316 23.55 -1.63 -7.16
CA VAL A 316 24.51 -1.13 -8.16
C VAL A 316 23.80 -0.49 -9.35
N TYR A 317 22.72 -1.13 -9.83
CA TYR A 317 21.94 -0.66 -10.97
C TYR A 317 20.69 0.13 -10.56
N ARG A 318 20.55 0.47 -9.27
CA ARG A 318 19.51 1.39 -8.78
C ARG A 318 18.08 0.95 -9.12
N ASN A 319 17.85 -0.35 -9.26
CA ASN A 319 16.56 -0.95 -9.59
C ASN A 319 15.51 -0.64 -8.51
N ILE A 320 14.24 -0.57 -8.91
CA ILE A 320 13.12 -0.28 -8.01
C ILE A 320 12.40 -1.60 -7.71
N PRO A 321 12.53 -2.15 -6.49
CA PRO A 321 11.82 -3.37 -6.11
C PRO A 321 10.34 -3.06 -5.85
N VAL A 322 9.45 -3.84 -6.46
CA VAL A 322 8.00 -3.67 -6.33
C VAL A 322 7.31 -4.98 -6.04
N HIS A 323 6.20 -4.92 -5.30
CA HIS A 323 5.22 -5.99 -5.25
C HIS A 323 4.44 -6.03 -6.56
N ARG A 324 4.30 -7.22 -7.15
CA ARG A 324 3.51 -7.41 -8.37
C ARG A 324 2.01 -7.59 -8.10
N GLU A 325 1.67 -7.94 -6.87
CA GLU A 325 0.30 -8.19 -6.41
C GLU A 325 -0.13 -7.05 -5.47
N GLY A 326 -1.32 -6.52 -5.71
CA GLY A 326 -1.89 -5.41 -4.93
C GLY A 326 -1.38 -4.01 -5.33
N ASN A 327 -1.87 -3.00 -4.59
CA ASN A 327 -1.51 -1.60 -4.77
C ASN A 327 -0.23 -1.26 -3.98
N ASP A 328 0.93 -1.38 -4.61
CA ASP A 328 2.21 -0.99 -4.00
C ASP A 328 2.44 0.53 -4.05
N VAL A 329 1.74 1.25 -3.18
CA VAL A 329 1.78 2.72 -3.09
C VAL A 329 3.21 3.24 -2.87
N ASN A 330 4.04 2.52 -2.12
CA ASN A 330 5.41 2.93 -1.85
C ASN A 330 6.27 2.85 -3.12
N SER A 331 6.11 1.80 -3.90
CA SER A 331 6.76 1.66 -5.21
C SER A 331 6.34 2.73 -6.21
N ILE A 332 5.06 3.09 -6.25
CA ILE A 332 4.56 4.20 -7.08
C ILE A 332 5.21 5.53 -6.65
N LYS A 333 5.24 5.83 -5.35
CA LYS A 333 5.90 7.04 -4.81
C LYS A 333 7.38 7.10 -5.19
N ILE A 334 8.07 5.96 -5.14
CA ILE A 334 9.48 5.83 -5.55
C ILE A 334 9.65 6.14 -7.05
N CYS A 335 8.81 5.57 -7.90
CA CYS A 335 8.81 5.85 -9.34
C CYS A 335 8.56 7.34 -9.62
N LEU A 336 7.54 7.93 -8.98
CA LEU A 336 7.24 9.36 -9.11
C LEU A 336 8.42 10.25 -8.69
N LYS A 337 9.10 9.91 -7.59
CA LYS A 337 10.26 10.69 -7.12
C LYS A 337 11.47 10.53 -8.05
N ALA A 338 11.69 9.35 -8.65
CA ALA A 338 12.74 9.14 -9.65
C ALA A 338 12.51 10.02 -10.90
N LEU A 339 11.28 10.02 -11.42
CA LEU A 339 10.91 10.85 -12.57
C LEU A 339 10.97 12.35 -12.24
N LYS A 340 10.53 12.78 -11.06
CA LYS A 340 10.70 14.19 -10.63
C LYS A 340 12.16 14.63 -10.56
N ASN A 341 13.09 13.69 -10.34
CA ASN A 341 14.54 13.93 -10.40
C ASN A 341 15.11 13.84 -11.82
N LYS A 342 14.26 13.85 -12.86
CA LYS A 342 14.63 13.73 -14.28
C LYS A 342 15.35 12.41 -14.64
N GLU A 343 15.15 11.35 -13.85
CA GLU A 343 15.74 10.04 -14.11
C GLU A 343 14.92 9.27 -15.18
N THR A 344 15.48 8.15 -15.66
CA THR A 344 14.81 7.25 -16.61
C THR A 344 14.32 5.99 -15.90
N LEU A 345 13.06 5.63 -16.11
CA LEU A 345 12.47 4.38 -15.62
C LEU A 345 12.32 3.37 -16.74
N GLY A 346 12.57 2.09 -16.45
CA GLY A 346 12.27 0.97 -17.32
C GLY A 346 11.07 0.19 -16.80
N ILE A 347 10.02 0.06 -17.61
CA ILE A 347 8.77 -0.61 -17.24
C ILE A 347 8.38 -1.59 -18.35
N PHE A 348 7.94 -2.78 -17.96
CA PHE A 348 7.32 -3.73 -18.88
C PHE A 348 5.80 -3.73 -18.62
N PRO A 349 4.98 -3.09 -19.48
CA PRO A 349 3.54 -2.94 -19.23
C PRO A 349 2.77 -4.26 -19.19
N GLU A 350 3.33 -5.34 -19.75
CA GLU A 350 2.83 -6.71 -19.65
C GLU A 350 2.72 -7.21 -18.19
N GLY A 351 3.56 -6.72 -17.27
CA GLY A 351 3.57 -7.14 -15.86
C GLY A 351 4.18 -8.54 -15.60
N THR A 352 4.12 -9.44 -16.59
CA THR A 352 4.76 -10.76 -16.58
C THR A 352 5.61 -10.98 -17.84
N ARG A 353 6.37 -12.09 -17.87
CA ARG A 353 7.15 -12.47 -19.05
C ARG A 353 6.27 -13.23 -20.03
N HIS A 354 6.38 -12.91 -21.31
CA HIS A 354 5.50 -13.38 -22.38
C HIS A 354 4.03 -13.08 -22.06
N GLY A 355 3.75 -11.95 -21.41
CA GLY A 355 2.39 -11.55 -21.05
C GLY A 355 1.54 -11.26 -22.29
N MET A 356 2.16 -10.72 -23.35
CA MET A 356 1.48 -10.56 -24.64
C MET A 356 1.08 -11.89 -25.29
N ASP A 357 1.97 -12.90 -25.27
CA ASP A 357 1.65 -14.24 -25.80
C ASP A 357 0.57 -14.95 -24.98
N LYS A 358 0.40 -14.54 -23.72
CA LYS A 358 -0.63 -15.04 -22.80
C LYS A 358 -1.91 -14.22 -22.81
N HIS A 359 -2.01 -13.22 -23.69
CA HIS A 359 -3.15 -12.28 -23.76
C HIS A 359 -3.47 -11.60 -22.41
N GLU A 360 -2.45 -11.37 -21.57
CA GLU A 360 -2.64 -10.64 -20.32
C GLU A 360 -2.98 -9.17 -20.60
N LYS A 361 -3.95 -8.61 -19.85
CA LYS A 361 -4.31 -7.20 -19.98
C LYS A 361 -3.12 -6.31 -19.57
N PRO A 362 -2.67 -5.39 -20.43
CA PRO A 362 -1.61 -4.43 -20.11
C PRO A 362 -1.94 -3.61 -18.87
N LYS A 363 -0.91 -3.21 -18.13
CA LYS A 363 -1.05 -2.38 -16.92
C LYS A 363 -0.86 -0.90 -17.26
N ASN A 364 -1.83 -0.07 -16.85
CA ASN A 364 -1.84 1.39 -17.09
C ASN A 364 -0.78 2.19 -16.30
N GLY A 365 0.09 1.52 -15.52
CA GLY A 365 1.01 2.16 -14.58
C GLY A 365 2.02 3.10 -15.25
N ALA A 366 2.50 2.77 -16.45
CA ALA A 366 3.44 3.62 -17.19
C ALA A 366 2.78 4.94 -17.62
N ILE A 367 1.58 4.87 -18.23
CA ILE A 367 0.81 6.05 -18.66
C ILE A 367 0.46 6.93 -17.44
N PHE A 368 0.01 6.31 -16.35
CA PHE A 368 -0.31 7.02 -15.11
C PHE A 368 0.90 7.80 -14.56
N LEU A 369 2.08 7.16 -14.48
CA LEU A 369 3.31 7.80 -13.99
C LEU A 369 3.75 8.94 -14.91
N ALA A 370 3.70 8.74 -16.22
CA ALA A 370 4.04 9.76 -17.20
C ALA A 370 3.18 11.01 -17.06
N ASN A 371 1.86 10.84 -17.00
CA ASN A 371 0.93 11.96 -16.86
C ASN A 371 1.12 12.73 -15.55
N LYS A 372 1.48 12.04 -14.45
CA LYS A 372 1.74 12.69 -13.16
C LYS A 372 3.08 13.42 -13.08
N THR A 373 4.01 13.18 -14.00
CA THR A 373 5.39 13.69 -13.92
C THR A 373 5.87 14.40 -15.17
N ASN A 374 5.01 14.48 -16.20
CA ASN A 374 5.33 14.95 -17.54
C ASN A 374 6.52 14.20 -18.17
N ALA A 375 6.63 12.90 -17.87
CA ALA A 375 7.69 12.05 -18.43
C ALA A 375 7.34 11.61 -19.85
N LYS A 376 8.33 11.63 -20.75
CA LYS A 376 8.17 11.09 -22.10
C LYS A 376 8.10 9.57 -22.04
N ILE A 377 7.12 8.97 -22.71
CA ILE A 377 7.04 7.50 -22.84
C ILE A 377 7.71 7.10 -24.13
N VAL A 378 8.66 6.17 -24.08
CA VAL A 378 9.38 5.67 -25.25
C VAL A 378 9.15 4.18 -25.39
N PRO A 379 8.51 3.69 -26.47
CA PRO A 379 8.34 2.26 -26.70
C PRO A 379 9.65 1.61 -27.17
N VAL A 380 9.86 0.35 -26.80
CA VAL A 380 10.97 -0.48 -27.32
C VAL A 380 10.49 -1.89 -27.65
N GLY A 381 10.76 -2.31 -28.89
CA GLY A 381 10.58 -3.69 -29.32
C GLY A 381 11.85 -4.51 -29.08
N ILE A 382 11.76 -5.52 -28.22
CA ILE A 382 12.83 -6.49 -27.92
C ILE A 382 12.58 -7.74 -28.76
N ILE A 383 13.54 -8.08 -29.61
CA ILE A 383 13.43 -9.15 -30.60
C ILE A 383 14.49 -10.21 -30.35
N GLY A 384 14.05 -11.46 -30.17
CA GLY A 384 14.91 -12.65 -30.03
C GLY A 384 14.41 -13.60 -28.95
N ASP A 385 14.94 -14.84 -28.93
CA ASP A 385 14.51 -15.92 -28.02
C ASP A 385 15.47 -16.15 -26.83
N PHE A 386 16.51 -15.30 -26.70
CA PHE A 386 17.54 -15.40 -25.67
C PHE A 386 18.25 -16.77 -25.61
N LYS A 387 18.29 -17.52 -26.72
CA LYS A 387 19.15 -18.70 -26.81
C LYS A 387 20.63 -18.27 -26.93
N PRO A 388 21.57 -19.01 -26.32
CA PRO A 388 22.99 -18.71 -26.44
C PRO A 388 23.43 -18.58 -27.90
N PHE A 389 24.26 -17.58 -28.18
CA PHE A 389 24.84 -17.24 -29.48
C PHE A 389 23.87 -16.75 -30.56
N LYS A 390 22.59 -16.55 -30.22
CA LYS A 390 21.62 -15.88 -31.10
C LYS A 390 21.60 -14.37 -30.85
N LYS A 391 21.45 -13.61 -31.94
CA LYS A 391 21.40 -12.14 -31.90
C LYS A 391 20.11 -11.67 -31.26
N ILE A 392 20.21 -10.67 -30.38
CA ILE A 392 19.07 -9.93 -29.83
C ILE A 392 19.06 -8.52 -30.44
N LYS A 393 17.89 -8.03 -30.84
CA LYS A 393 17.73 -6.65 -31.29
C LYS A 393 16.84 -5.85 -30.33
N TYR A 394 17.19 -4.58 -30.14
CA TYR A 394 16.41 -3.60 -29.39
C TYR A 394 16.05 -2.47 -30.35
N ASN A 395 14.79 -2.39 -30.76
CA ASN A 395 14.27 -1.35 -31.63
C ASN A 395 13.55 -0.28 -30.80
N ILE A 396 14.16 0.89 -30.64
CA ILE A 396 13.62 1.96 -29.81
C ILE A 396 12.81 2.92 -30.69
N GLY A 397 11.54 3.15 -30.34
CA GLY A 397 10.65 4.03 -31.09
C GLY A 397 10.75 5.50 -30.69
N GLN A 398 9.90 6.32 -31.30
CA GLN A 398 9.75 7.73 -30.93
C GLN A 398 8.95 7.90 -29.63
N PRO A 399 9.15 8.98 -28.88
CA PRO A 399 8.31 9.30 -27.74
C PRO A 399 6.83 9.39 -28.13
N MET A 400 5.98 8.74 -27.35
CA MET A 400 4.54 8.82 -27.49
C MET A 400 4.04 10.20 -27.05
N ASP A 401 3.18 10.82 -27.86
CA ASP A 401 2.47 12.03 -27.48
C ASP A 401 1.24 11.66 -26.63
N LEU A 402 1.20 12.17 -25.39
CA LEU A 402 0.08 11.96 -24.47
C LEU A 402 -0.93 13.13 -24.51
N GLU A 403 -0.61 14.23 -25.18
CA GLU A 403 -1.50 15.41 -25.27
C GLU A 403 -2.67 15.17 -26.22
N GLN A 404 -2.54 14.23 -27.15
CA GLN A 404 -3.61 13.83 -28.07
C GLN A 404 -4.82 13.14 -27.39
N TYR A 405 -4.69 12.71 -26.14
CA TYR A 405 -5.77 11.99 -25.42
C TYR A 405 -6.60 12.94 -24.57
N ASP A 406 -7.94 12.79 -24.59
CA ASP A 406 -8.82 13.54 -23.69
C ASP A 406 -8.74 12.98 -22.25
N LYS A 407 -8.03 13.72 -21.39
CA LYS A 407 -7.82 13.33 -19.99
C LYS A 407 -9.08 13.44 -19.13
N LYS A 408 -10.18 13.99 -19.64
CA LYS A 408 -11.50 14.03 -18.96
C LYS A 408 -12.28 12.73 -19.13
N ASP A 409 -11.98 11.96 -20.18
CA ASP A 409 -12.52 10.61 -20.34
C ASP A 409 -12.07 9.73 -19.15
N SER A 410 -12.87 8.77 -18.73
CA SER A 410 -12.43 7.76 -17.76
C SER A 410 -11.54 6.69 -18.39
N GLU A 411 -11.62 6.49 -19.71
CA GLU A 411 -10.98 5.37 -20.42
C GLU A 411 -9.64 5.71 -21.09
N TRP A 412 -9.26 6.99 -21.17
CA TRP A 412 -8.05 7.42 -21.90
C TRP A 412 -6.76 6.71 -21.45
N LEU A 413 -6.65 6.38 -20.16
CA LEU A 413 -5.49 5.65 -19.63
C LEU A 413 -5.37 4.27 -20.28
N THR A 414 -6.51 3.59 -20.47
CA THR A 414 -6.57 2.27 -21.08
C THR A 414 -6.26 2.40 -22.57
N GLN A 415 -6.89 3.35 -23.26
CA GLN A 415 -6.66 3.60 -24.69
C GLN A 415 -5.18 3.91 -24.98
N ALA A 416 -4.57 4.84 -24.23
CA ALA A 416 -3.16 5.17 -24.38
C ALA A 416 -2.24 3.97 -24.07
N THR A 417 -2.62 3.11 -23.12
CA THR A 417 -1.85 1.90 -22.83
C THR A 417 -1.94 0.90 -23.99
N GLU A 418 -3.11 0.72 -24.59
CA GLU A 418 -3.28 -0.16 -25.76
C GLU A 418 -2.48 0.34 -26.97
N ASP A 419 -2.50 1.65 -27.24
CA ASP A 419 -1.73 2.24 -28.33
C ASP A 419 -0.22 2.13 -28.10
N LEU A 420 0.24 2.32 -26.85
CA LEU A 420 1.62 2.04 -26.47
C LEU A 420 1.99 0.58 -26.78
N MET A 421 1.13 -0.37 -26.44
CA MET A 421 1.38 -1.79 -26.73
C MET A 421 1.40 -2.07 -28.24
N LYS A 422 0.51 -1.45 -29.03
CA LYS A 422 0.53 -1.56 -30.51
C LYS A 422 1.86 -1.03 -31.08
N GLN A 423 2.36 0.09 -30.57
CA GLN A 423 3.68 0.62 -30.98
C GLN A 423 4.81 -0.33 -30.63
N ILE A 424 4.84 -0.88 -29.41
CA ILE A 424 5.81 -1.90 -29.00
C ILE A 424 5.76 -3.11 -29.95
N VAL A 425 4.56 -3.60 -30.28
CA VAL A 425 4.38 -4.73 -31.21
C VAL A 425 4.89 -4.37 -32.61
N SER A 426 4.60 -3.17 -33.13
CA SER A 426 5.13 -2.72 -34.43
C SER A 426 6.65 -2.78 -34.47
N LEU A 427 7.31 -2.26 -33.42
CA LEU A 427 8.77 -2.24 -33.31
C LEU A 427 9.39 -3.64 -33.28
N THR A 428 8.65 -4.66 -32.80
CA THR A 428 9.11 -6.05 -32.84
C THR A 428 9.01 -6.69 -34.22
N LYS A 429 8.21 -6.11 -35.13
CA LYS A 429 7.96 -6.60 -36.50
C LYS A 429 8.74 -5.85 -37.58
N GLU A 430 9.15 -4.62 -37.32
CA GLU A 430 9.80 -3.69 -38.27
C GLU A 430 11.17 -4.14 -38.85
N GLU A 431 11.73 -5.28 -38.43
CA GLU A 431 12.89 -5.88 -39.11
C GLU A 431 12.87 -7.43 -39.05
N LYS A 432 11.82 -8.06 -39.57
CA LYS A 432 11.93 -9.43 -40.10
C LYS A 432 12.67 -9.44 -41.42
#